data_AF-A0A2S6MDY9-F1
#
_entry.id   AF-A0A2S6MDY9-F1
#
_cell.length_a   1.000
_cell.length_b   1.000
_cell.length_c   1.000
_cell.angle_alpha   90.00
_cell.angle_beta   90.00
_cell.angle_gamma   90.00
#
_symmetry.space_group_name_H-M   'P 1'
#
loop_
_entity.id
_entity.type
_entity.pdbx_description
1 polymer ?
#
loop_
_entity_poly.entity_id
_entity_poly.type
_entity_poly.pdbx_seq_one_letter_code
_entity_poly.pdbx_strand_id
1 'polypeptide(L)'
;MTDQVSWKGPPLPAIPLNLTLAEAAGRQVDAAIDALQRGDFDIALTLAGAAEGMIKRDGPHMFAWLRDNQKAAELFPDKRQWINTLNRELYWLKHGGEETMEIDCATAVFMIARAMTKLDAWTPKMDAFKPWLLDNLDNV
;
A
#
# COMPACT_ATOMS: atom_id res chain seq x y z
N MET A 1 4.28 19.99 -29.77
CA MET A 1 3.85 20.99 -28.78
C MET A 1 3.44 20.22 -27.54
N THR A 2 4.29 20.22 -26.52
CA THR A 2 3.94 19.68 -25.20
C THR A 2 3.11 20.73 -24.49
N ASP A 3 1.82 20.47 -24.27
CA ASP A 3 1.02 21.31 -23.37
C ASP A 3 1.74 21.38 -22.02
N GLN A 4 2.17 22.58 -21.62
CA GLN A 4 2.66 22.81 -20.27
C GLN A 4 1.48 22.57 -19.32
N VAL A 5 1.50 21.46 -18.60
CA VAL A 5 0.58 21.20 -17.50
C VAL A 5 0.84 22.24 -16.42
N SER A 6 0.06 23.32 -16.41
CA SER A 6 0.09 24.29 -15.31
C SER A 6 -0.55 23.65 -14.08
N TRP A 7 0.26 23.23 -13.13
CA TRP A 7 -0.23 22.77 -11.83
C TRP A 7 -0.97 23.92 -11.14
N LYS A 8 -2.16 23.64 -10.59
CA LYS A 8 -2.95 24.57 -9.80
C LYS A 8 -3.18 23.98 -8.41
N GLY A 9 -2.56 24.60 -7.41
CA GLY A 9 -2.79 24.25 -6.01
C GLY A 9 -4.20 24.61 -5.52
N PRO A 10 -4.54 24.24 -4.28
CA PRO A 10 -5.82 24.61 -3.69
C PRO A 10 -5.92 26.14 -3.51
N PRO A 11 -7.13 26.72 -3.55
CA PRO A 11 -7.33 28.13 -3.23
C PRO A 11 -6.90 28.42 -1.78
N LEU A 12 -6.23 29.55 -1.55
CA LEU A 12 -5.71 29.94 -0.24
C LEU A 12 -6.49 31.12 0.37
N PRO A 13 -6.79 31.10 1.69
CA PRO A 13 -6.45 30.05 2.64
C PRO A 13 -7.35 28.81 2.47
N ALA A 14 -6.74 27.62 2.49
CA ALA A 14 -7.49 26.37 2.44
C ALA A 14 -8.11 26.05 3.80
N ILE A 15 -9.28 25.43 3.81
CA ILE A 15 -9.95 24.97 5.03
C ILE A 15 -9.16 23.76 5.58
N PRO A 16 -8.72 23.77 6.85
CA PRO A 16 -8.05 22.63 7.45
C PRO A 16 -8.94 21.38 7.47
N LEU A 17 -8.32 20.21 7.25
CA LEU A 17 -8.99 18.93 7.41
C LEU A 17 -8.95 18.51 8.88
N ASN A 18 -10.09 18.12 9.43
CA ASN A 18 -10.18 17.44 10.72
C ASN A 18 -10.51 15.97 10.45
N LEU A 19 -9.57 15.08 10.76
CA LEU A 19 -9.66 13.65 10.49
C LEU A 19 -9.26 12.87 11.73
N THR A 20 -9.94 11.75 11.95
CA THR A 20 -9.44 10.69 12.81
C THR A 20 -8.23 10.02 12.16
N LEU A 21 -7.43 9.32 12.98
CA LEU A 21 -6.28 8.55 12.51
C LEU A 21 -6.69 7.46 11.50
N ALA A 22 -7.85 6.84 11.71
CA ALA A 22 -8.39 5.80 10.84
C ALA A 22 -8.81 6.36 9.46
N GLU A 23 -9.47 7.53 9.42
CA GLU A 23 -9.81 8.18 8.16
C GLU A 23 -8.56 8.61 7.37
N ALA A 24 -7.55 9.12 8.07
CA ALA A 24 -6.29 9.49 7.44
C ALA A 24 -5.56 8.26 6.88
N ALA A 25 -5.49 7.15 7.63
CA ALA A 25 -4.92 5.89 7.15
C ALA A 25 -5.71 5.30 5.96
N GLY A 26 -7.05 5.34 6.01
CA GLY A 26 -7.90 4.90 4.91
C GLY A 26 -7.65 5.69 3.61
N ARG A 27 -7.53 7.02 3.71
CA ARG A 27 -7.19 7.88 2.56
C ARG A 27 -5.80 7.58 1.98
N GLN A 28 -4.82 7.25 2.83
CA GLN A 28 -3.48 6.85 2.39
C GLN A 28 -3.50 5.54 1.61
N VAL A 29 -4.26 4.54 2.07
CA VAL A 29 -4.45 3.27 1.33
C VAL A 29 -5.18 3.49 0.01
N ASP A 30 -6.22 4.33 -0.01
CA ASP A 30 -6.92 4.65 -1.27
C ASP A 30 -5.99 5.31 -2.30
N ALA A 31 -5.11 6.20 -1.84
CA ALA A 31 -4.11 6.83 -2.68
C ALA A 31 -3.01 5.84 -3.11
N ALA A 32 -2.66 4.88 -2.25
CA ALA A 32 -1.75 3.79 -2.60
C ALA A 32 -2.31 2.91 -3.72
N ILE A 33 -3.62 2.59 -3.69
CA ILE A 33 -4.28 1.84 -4.76
C ILE A 33 -4.27 2.64 -6.07
N ASP A 34 -4.52 3.95 -6.03
CA ASP A 34 -4.42 4.80 -7.24
C ASP A 34 -3.00 4.83 -7.80
N ALA A 35 -1.99 4.88 -6.95
CA ALA A 35 -0.58 4.82 -7.34
C ALA A 35 -0.23 3.47 -7.98
N LEU A 36 -0.68 2.37 -7.38
CA LEU A 36 -0.52 1.04 -7.94
C LEU A 36 -1.15 0.94 -9.34
N GLN A 37 -2.36 1.47 -9.53
CA GLN A 37 -3.04 1.46 -10.82
C GLN A 37 -2.24 2.20 -11.92
N ARG A 38 -1.43 3.18 -11.56
CA ARG A 38 -0.55 3.91 -12.49
C ARG A 38 0.81 3.26 -12.72
N GLY A 39 1.16 2.23 -11.95
CA GLY A 39 2.49 1.62 -11.94
C GLY A 39 3.50 2.34 -11.04
N ASP A 40 3.05 3.28 -10.20
CA ASP A 40 3.91 4.05 -9.29
C ASP A 40 4.16 3.24 -7.99
N PHE A 41 4.91 2.15 -8.08
CA PHE A 41 5.04 1.17 -6.99
C PHE A 41 5.75 1.70 -5.75
N ASP A 42 6.72 2.59 -5.91
CA ASP A 42 7.42 3.28 -4.83
C ASP A 42 6.45 4.16 -4.01
N ILE A 43 5.59 4.91 -4.71
CA ILE A 43 4.56 5.75 -4.10
C ILE A 43 3.53 4.86 -3.40
N ALA A 44 3.05 3.82 -4.07
CA ALA A 44 2.07 2.89 -3.51
C ALA A 44 2.59 2.24 -2.22
N LEU A 45 3.82 1.72 -2.24
CA LEU A 45 4.45 1.09 -1.09
C LEU A 45 4.64 2.07 0.06
N THR A 46 5.07 3.31 -0.22
CA THR A 46 5.28 4.36 0.79
C THR A 46 3.97 4.71 1.50
N LEU A 47 2.91 4.99 0.75
CA LEU A 47 1.62 5.40 1.31
C LEU A 47 0.98 4.27 2.11
N ALA A 48 1.01 3.04 1.59
CA ALA A 48 0.51 1.87 2.29
C ALA A 48 1.30 1.58 3.58
N GLY A 49 2.63 1.62 3.54
CA GLY A 49 3.48 1.41 4.72
C GLY A 49 3.45 2.57 5.72
N ALA A 50 3.02 3.77 5.30
CA ALA A 50 2.66 4.85 6.23
C ALA A 50 1.35 4.53 6.93
N ALA A 51 0.29 4.17 6.17
CA ALA A 51 -1.01 3.80 6.72
C ALA A 51 -0.94 2.63 7.70
N GLU A 52 -0.16 1.58 7.37
CA GLU A 52 0.05 0.42 8.23
C GLU A 52 0.65 0.81 9.59
N GLY A 53 1.64 1.71 9.58
CA GLY A 53 2.28 2.20 10.80
C GLY A 53 1.43 3.17 11.64
N MET A 54 0.35 3.73 11.09
CA MET A 54 -0.52 4.65 11.83
C MET A 54 -1.40 3.92 12.84
N ILE A 55 -1.84 2.69 12.55
CA ILE A 55 -2.81 1.97 13.40
C ILE A 55 -2.13 0.78 14.09
N LYS A 56 -1.95 0.89 15.41
CA LYS A 56 -1.46 -0.20 16.27
C LYS A 56 -2.57 -1.20 16.59
N ARG A 57 -3.06 -1.92 15.58
CA ARG A 57 -3.94 -3.08 15.76
C ARG A 57 -3.42 -4.25 14.96
N ASP A 58 -3.64 -5.46 15.44
CA ASP A 58 -3.64 -6.62 14.57
C ASP A 58 -5.06 -6.77 14.07
N GLY A 59 -5.39 -6.13 12.96
CA GLY A 59 -6.74 -6.25 12.44
C GLY A 59 -6.97 -7.60 11.75
N PRO A 60 -8.19 -7.83 11.25
CA PRO A 60 -8.71 -9.16 11.00
C PRO A 60 -7.89 -9.94 9.97
N HIS A 61 -8.05 -11.26 10.08
CA HIS A 61 -7.43 -12.40 9.41
C HIS A 61 -7.09 -12.32 7.90
N MET A 62 -7.21 -11.21 7.20
CA MET A 62 -6.89 -11.11 5.76
C MET A 62 -5.41 -11.27 5.46
N PHE A 63 -4.49 -10.69 6.25
CA PHE A 63 -3.05 -10.87 6.01
C PHE A 63 -2.65 -12.29 6.39
N ALA A 64 -3.20 -12.82 7.48
CA ALA A 64 -3.05 -14.23 7.82
C ALA A 64 -3.62 -15.14 6.73
N TRP A 65 -4.76 -14.80 6.14
CA TRP A 65 -5.41 -15.57 5.08
C TRP A 65 -4.65 -15.46 3.75
N LEU A 66 -4.16 -14.28 3.35
CA LEU A 66 -3.28 -14.12 2.19
C LEU A 66 -2.00 -14.91 2.43
N ARG A 67 -1.38 -14.78 3.60
CA ARG A 67 -0.19 -15.54 4.02
C ARG A 67 -0.40 -17.06 4.03
N ASP A 68 -1.59 -17.52 4.40
CA ASP A 68 -1.93 -18.94 4.52
C ASP A 68 -2.63 -19.47 3.26
N ASN A 69 -2.88 -18.61 2.27
CA ASN A 69 -3.36 -19.01 0.96
C ASN A 69 -2.23 -19.78 0.27
N GLN A 70 -2.53 -20.99 -0.21
CA GLN A 70 -1.55 -21.87 -0.82
C GLN A 70 -0.77 -21.20 -1.96
N LYS A 71 -1.42 -20.34 -2.76
CA LYS A 71 -0.78 -19.63 -3.87
C LYS A 71 0.24 -18.60 -3.41
N ALA A 72 -0.10 -17.81 -2.37
CA ALA A 72 0.85 -16.89 -1.78
C ALA A 72 1.99 -17.62 -1.05
N ALA A 73 1.72 -18.79 -0.46
CA ALA A 73 2.75 -19.62 0.15
C ALA A 73 3.73 -20.20 -0.89
N GLU A 74 3.30 -20.44 -2.13
CA GLU A 74 4.16 -20.84 -3.25
C GLU A 74 5.07 -19.68 -3.72
N LEU A 75 4.55 -18.45 -3.74
CA LEU A 75 5.34 -17.25 -4.06
C LEU A 75 6.30 -16.86 -2.92
N PHE A 76 5.90 -17.09 -1.67
CA PHE A 76 6.63 -16.71 -0.47
C PHE A 76 6.84 -17.91 0.47
N PRO A 77 7.68 -18.89 0.09
CA PRO A 77 7.90 -20.11 0.86
C PRO A 77 8.52 -19.83 2.24
N ASP A 78 9.27 -18.73 2.39
CA ASP A 78 9.73 -18.22 3.68
C ASP A 78 9.00 -16.92 4.06
N LYS A 79 8.06 -17.06 5.00
CA LYS A 79 7.29 -15.95 5.58
C LYS A 79 8.16 -14.85 6.18
N ARG A 80 9.29 -15.23 6.80
CA ARG A 80 10.20 -14.27 7.44
C ARG A 80 10.94 -13.47 6.38
N GLN A 81 11.39 -14.15 5.33
CA GLN A 81 12.05 -13.50 4.20
C GLN A 81 11.13 -12.49 3.52
N TRP A 82 9.87 -12.84 3.29
CA TRP A 82 8.91 -11.93 2.68
C TRP A 82 8.63 -10.68 3.53
N ILE A 83 8.38 -10.85 4.83
CA ILE A 83 8.23 -9.71 5.75
C ILE A 83 9.51 -8.84 5.75
N ASN A 84 10.69 -9.46 5.70
CA ASN A 84 11.95 -8.75 5.61
C ASN A 84 12.07 -7.96 4.30
N THR A 85 11.65 -8.51 3.15
CA THR A 85 11.62 -7.80 1.86
C THR A 85 10.69 -6.59 1.92
N LEU A 86 9.44 -6.78 2.35
CA LEU A 86 8.46 -5.69 2.52
C LEU A 86 9.02 -4.57 3.42
N ASN A 87 9.69 -4.95 4.51
CA ASN A 87 10.26 -3.98 5.44
C ASN A 87 11.54 -3.33 4.90
N ARG A 88 12.37 -4.07 4.15
CA ARG A 88 13.60 -3.54 3.52
C ARG A 88 13.25 -2.40 2.57
N GLU A 89 12.32 -2.62 1.65
CA GLU A 89 11.94 -1.61 0.65
C GLU A 89 11.20 -0.43 1.30
N LEU A 90 10.31 -0.70 2.26
CA LEU A 90 9.66 0.34 3.03
C LEU A 90 10.66 1.20 3.82
N TYR A 91 11.64 0.58 4.47
CA TYR A 91 12.64 1.31 5.26
C TYR A 91 13.65 2.02 4.39
N TRP A 92 14.00 1.48 3.22
CA TRP A 92 14.80 2.18 2.24
C TRP A 92 14.09 3.47 1.80
N LEU A 93 12.79 3.43 1.50
CA LEU A 93 12.01 4.63 1.16
C LEU A 93 11.88 5.61 2.34
N LYS A 94 11.84 5.13 3.58
CA LYS A 94 11.69 5.99 4.78
C LYS A 94 13.00 6.59 5.29
N HIS A 95 14.10 5.89 5.13
CA HIS A 95 15.36 6.18 5.83
C HIS A 95 16.58 6.25 4.89
N GLY A 96 16.41 5.92 3.61
CA GLY A 96 17.50 5.80 2.65
C GLY A 96 18.32 4.53 2.86
N GLY A 97 19.47 4.47 2.20
CA GLY A 97 20.38 3.33 2.24
C GLY A 97 21.21 3.25 0.96
N GLU A 98 21.07 2.13 0.24
CA GLU A 98 21.65 1.93 -1.09
C GLU A 98 21.24 3.07 -2.04
N GLU A 99 22.08 3.37 -3.04
CA GLU A 99 21.81 4.47 -3.99
C GLU A 99 20.61 4.19 -4.89
N THR A 100 20.39 2.91 -5.23
CA THR A 100 19.28 2.45 -6.06
C THR A 100 18.57 1.28 -5.40
N MET A 101 17.29 1.13 -5.71
CA MET A 101 16.46 0.02 -5.25
C MET A 101 15.48 -0.35 -6.37
N GLU A 102 15.32 -1.63 -6.62
CA GLU A 102 14.22 -2.14 -7.45
C GLU A 102 13.03 -2.42 -6.55
N ILE A 103 11.86 -1.92 -6.92
CA ILE A 103 10.60 -2.12 -6.20
C ILE A 103 9.64 -2.76 -7.18
N ASP A 104 9.21 -3.99 -6.85
CA ASP A 104 8.30 -4.75 -7.69
C ASP A 104 6.82 -4.45 -7.38
N CYS A 105 5.95 -4.81 -8.33
CA CYS A 105 4.50 -4.67 -8.18
C CYS A 105 4.00 -5.49 -6.99
N ALA A 106 4.51 -6.71 -6.82
CA ALA A 106 4.13 -7.63 -5.75
C ALA A 106 4.27 -6.98 -4.37
N THR A 107 5.41 -6.38 -4.07
CA THR A 107 5.73 -5.79 -2.79
C THR A 107 4.80 -4.61 -2.49
N ALA A 108 4.51 -3.76 -3.47
CA ALA A 108 3.52 -2.69 -3.33
C ALA A 108 2.10 -3.24 -3.04
N VAL A 109 1.67 -4.24 -3.81
CA VAL A 109 0.37 -4.91 -3.66
C VAL A 109 0.19 -5.53 -2.28
N PHE A 110 1.22 -6.25 -1.81
CA PHE A 110 1.19 -6.90 -0.52
C PHE A 110 1.31 -5.92 0.64
N MET A 111 2.02 -4.80 0.47
CA MET A 111 2.01 -3.72 1.45
C MET A 111 0.62 -3.08 1.58
N ILE A 112 -0.08 -2.84 0.47
CA ILE A 112 -1.47 -2.36 0.48
C ILE A 112 -2.37 -3.34 1.23
N ALA A 113 -2.29 -4.64 0.89
CA ALA A 113 -3.07 -5.66 1.57
C ALA A 113 -2.78 -5.71 3.07
N ARG A 114 -1.51 -5.57 3.48
CA ARG A 114 -1.10 -5.51 4.89
C ARG A 114 -1.68 -4.28 5.58
N ALA A 115 -1.63 -3.12 4.96
CA ALA A 115 -2.20 -1.87 5.50
C ALA A 115 -3.73 -1.97 5.66
N MET A 116 -4.43 -2.51 4.66
CA MET A 116 -5.89 -2.74 4.72
C MET A 116 -6.31 -3.58 5.93
N THR A 117 -5.47 -4.53 6.36
CA THR A 117 -5.79 -5.35 7.53
C THR A 117 -5.84 -4.56 8.83
N LYS A 118 -5.23 -3.39 8.89
CA LYS A 118 -5.20 -2.56 10.10
C LYS A 118 -6.46 -1.70 10.26
N LEU A 119 -7.30 -1.62 9.23
CA LEU A 119 -8.50 -0.80 9.19
C LEU A 119 -9.74 -1.61 9.61
N ASP A 120 -10.62 -0.99 10.41
CA ASP A 120 -11.89 -1.61 10.83
C ASP A 120 -12.95 -1.61 9.73
N ALA A 121 -12.87 -0.64 8.82
CA ALA A 121 -13.79 -0.47 7.70
C ALA A 121 -12.99 -0.21 6.43
N TRP A 122 -13.39 -0.86 5.35
CA TRP A 122 -12.81 -0.66 4.03
C TRP A 122 -13.62 0.32 3.21
N THR A 123 -12.91 1.06 2.37
CA THR A 123 -13.52 1.95 1.37
C THR A 123 -14.01 1.11 0.18
N PRO A 124 -14.88 1.65 -0.67
CA PRO A 124 -15.26 0.97 -1.91
C PRO A 124 -14.06 0.59 -2.80
N LYS A 125 -12.97 1.36 -2.75
CA LYS A 125 -11.76 1.08 -3.53
C LYS A 125 -10.99 -0.12 -2.97
N MET A 126 -10.87 -0.20 -1.65
CA MET A 126 -10.32 -1.36 -0.96
C MET A 126 -11.15 -2.63 -1.21
N ASP A 127 -12.48 -2.51 -1.17
CA ASP A 127 -13.39 -3.61 -1.47
C ASP A 127 -13.24 -4.11 -2.92
N ALA A 128 -12.95 -3.22 -3.88
CA ALA A 128 -12.67 -3.58 -5.27
C ALA A 128 -11.24 -4.12 -5.48
N PHE A 129 -10.27 -3.62 -4.70
CA PHE A 129 -8.88 -4.07 -4.76
C PHE A 129 -8.73 -5.54 -4.35
N LYS A 130 -9.45 -5.98 -3.31
CA LYS A 130 -9.35 -7.36 -2.82
C LYS A 130 -9.65 -8.42 -3.90
N PRO A 131 -10.82 -8.45 -4.58
CA PRO A 131 -11.08 -9.45 -5.61
C PRO A 131 -10.07 -9.33 -6.77
N TRP A 132 -9.68 -8.12 -7.17
CA TRP A 132 -8.63 -7.94 -8.16
C TRP A 132 -7.31 -8.61 -7.75
N LEU A 133 -6.86 -8.43 -6.50
CA LEU A 133 -5.67 -9.09 -5.98
C LEU A 133 -5.83 -10.62 -6.08
N LEU A 134 -6.96 -11.15 -5.62
CA LEU A 134 -7.20 -12.61 -5.63
C LEU A 134 -7.18 -13.19 -7.05
N ASP A 135 -7.77 -12.49 -8.01
CA ASP A 135 -7.82 -12.92 -9.41
C ASP A 135 -6.45 -12.84 -10.10
N ASN A 136 -5.53 -12.03 -9.58
CA ASN A 136 -4.23 -11.80 -10.17
C ASN A 136 -3.07 -12.39 -9.38
N LEU A 137 -3.33 -13.12 -8.28
CA LEU A 137 -2.29 -13.71 -7.42
C LEU A 137 -1.21 -14.48 -8.18
N ASP A 138 -1.54 -15.12 -9.31
CA ASP A 138 -0.59 -15.91 -10.10
C ASP A 138 0.29 -15.04 -11.04
N ASN A 139 -0.04 -13.76 -11.19
CA ASN A 139 0.58 -12.80 -12.11
C ASN A 139 1.28 -11.64 -11.39
N VAL A 140 1.19 -11.56 -10.06
CA VAL A 140 1.88 -10.55 -9.24
C VAL A 140 3.15 -11.11 -8.66
#